data_AF-A0A644UFJ1-F1
#
_entry.id   AF-A0A644UFJ1-F1
#
_cell.length_a   1.000
_cell.length_b   1.000
_cell.length_c   1.000
_cell.angle_alpha   90.00
_cell.angle_beta   90.00
_cell.angle_gamma   90.00
#
_symmetry.space_group_name_H-M   'P 1'
#
loop_
_entity.id
_entity.type
_entity.pdbx_description
1 polymer ?
#
loop_
_entity_poly.entity_id
_entity_poly.type
_entity_poly.pdbx_seq_one_letter_code
_entity_poly.pdbx_strand_id
1 'polypeptide(L)'
;MKKIFFLLLLLALVSCKGNRSLTSAVSRNVVIEKQFDTVLFTLPDSASIVALIRCDSLGNAYLSEIAKLKTGRAVRPSLTVKDNKAIFDCKVDSMAVYLNMYRRFESQTDTTSVIRFIEKKPGLLERFVDGFLLISLGALVGSIILLLLWRKK
;
A
#
# COMPACT_ATOMS: atom_id res chain seq x y z
N MET A 1 32.29 -56.90 -16.77
CA MET A 1 32.25 -55.46 -17.12
C MET A 1 30.82 -54.90 -17.25
N LYS A 2 29.88 -55.57 -17.94
CA LYS A 2 28.46 -55.12 -18.04
C LYS A 2 27.73 -54.88 -16.70
N LYS A 3 28.03 -55.69 -15.67
CA LYS A 3 27.41 -55.57 -14.34
C LYS A 3 27.88 -54.36 -13.53
N ILE A 4 29.12 -53.90 -13.74
CA ILE A 4 29.69 -52.72 -13.07
C ILE A 4 29.13 -51.45 -13.70
N PHE A 5 28.94 -51.47 -15.03
CA PHE A 5 28.32 -50.36 -15.76
C PHE A 5 26.86 -50.13 -15.34
N PHE A 6 26.11 -51.22 -15.10
CA PHE A 6 24.72 -51.13 -14.63
C PHE A 6 24.59 -50.57 -13.20
N LEU A 7 25.57 -50.88 -12.34
CA LEU A 7 25.62 -50.34 -10.97
C LEU A 7 25.89 -48.83 -10.97
N LEU A 8 26.83 -48.37 -11.80
CA LEU A 8 27.16 -46.95 -11.96
C LEU A 8 25.98 -46.13 -12.52
N LEU A 9 25.20 -46.71 -13.44
CA LEU A 9 24.00 -46.08 -13.99
C LEU A 9 22.90 -45.89 -12.92
N LEU A 10 22.72 -46.88 -12.04
CA LEU A 10 21.75 -46.79 -10.94
C LEU A 10 22.14 -45.73 -9.91
N LEU A 11 23.44 -45.58 -9.59
CA LEU A 11 23.90 -44.52 -8.69
C LEU A 11 23.69 -43.11 -9.28
N ALA A 12 23.84 -42.95 -10.60
CA ALA A 12 23.66 -41.67 -11.26
C ALA A 12 22.20 -41.17 -11.22
N LEU A 13 21.22 -42.09 -11.30
CA LEU A 13 19.80 -41.74 -11.29
C LEU A 13 19.28 -41.27 -9.90
N VAL A 14 19.96 -41.61 -8.81
CA VAL A 14 19.59 -41.18 -7.44
C VAL A 14 20.05 -39.74 -7.15
N SER A 15 20.97 -39.18 -7.96
CA SER A 15 21.56 -37.86 -7.71
C SER A 15 20.68 -36.68 -8.18
N CYS A 16 19.66 -36.91 -8.99
CA CYS A 16 18.78 -35.86 -9.50
C CYS A 16 17.52 -35.66 -8.64
N LYS A 17 17.65 -35.13 -7.43
CA LYS A 17 16.50 -34.55 -6.69
C LYS A 17 16.80 -33.10 -6.33
N GLY A 18 16.47 -32.20 -7.25
CA GLY A 18 16.60 -30.76 -7.05
C GLY A 18 15.62 -30.27 -5.98
N ASN A 19 16.15 -29.62 -4.94
CA ASN A 19 15.36 -28.95 -3.90
C ASN A 19 14.51 -27.85 -4.54
N ARG A 20 13.23 -28.13 -4.80
CA ARG A 20 12.27 -27.08 -5.15
C ARG A 20 11.70 -26.52 -3.86
N SER A 21 12.12 -25.32 -3.47
CA SER A 21 11.47 -24.57 -2.41
C SER A 21 10.06 -24.17 -2.88
N LEU A 22 9.04 -24.62 -2.14
CA LEU A 22 7.66 -24.19 -2.34
C LEU A 22 7.47 -22.83 -1.69
N THR A 23 7.75 -21.75 -2.43
CA THR A 23 7.50 -20.38 -1.99
C THR A 23 6.00 -20.13 -1.94
N SER A 24 5.42 -20.03 -0.75
CA SER A 24 4.02 -19.63 -0.57
C SER A 24 3.97 -18.12 -0.32
N ALA A 25 3.37 -17.37 -1.24
CA ALA A 25 3.14 -15.94 -1.07
C ALA A 25 1.96 -15.73 -0.10
N VAL A 26 2.25 -15.30 1.12
CA VAL A 26 1.22 -14.89 2.07
C VAL A 26 1.03 -13.37 1.95
N SER A 27 -0.07 -12.96 1.31
CA SER A 27 -0.46 -11.55 1.30
C SER A 27 -1.08 -11.20 2.65
N ARG A 28 -0.44 -10.30 3.40
CA ARG A 28 -0.99 -9.72 4.63
C ARG A 28 -1.18 -8.24 4.40
N ASN A 29 -2.43 -7.80 4.30
CA ASN A 29 -2.76 -6.38 4.26
C ASN A 29 -2.56 -5.80 5.66
N VAL A 30 -1.53 -4.98 5.85
CA VAL A 30 -1.34 -4.20 7.07
C VAL A 30 -1.82 -2.79 6.78
N VAL A 31 -2.98 -2.43 7.35
CA VAL A 31 -3.47 -1.05 7.32
C VAL A 31 -2.77 -0.30 8.45
N ILE A 32 -1.82 0.57 8.10
CA ILE A 32 -1.15 1.45 9.06
C ILE A 32 -1.95 2.75 9.10
N GLU A 33 -2.86 2.87 10.06
CA GLU A 33 -3.55 4.13 10.32
C GLU A 33 -2.60 5.08 11.06
N LYS A 34 -2.11 6.10 10.36
CA LYS A 34 -1.25 7.12 10.95
C LYS A 34 -2.12 8.22 11.55
N GLN A 35 -2.44 8.10 12.83
CA GLN A 35 -3.11 9.17 13.58
C GLN A 35 -2.13 10.32 13.82
N PHE A 36 -2.38 11.46 13.19
CA PHE A 36 -1.60 12.68 13.40
C PHE A 36 -2.33 13.63 14.34
N ASP A 37 -1.82 13.74 15.56
CA ASP A 37 -2.33 14.64 16.60
C ASP A 37 -1.65 16.02 16.52
N THR A 38 -1.59 16.58 15.30
CA THR A 38 -0.83 17.82 15.02
C THR A 38 -1.78 18.97 14.77
N VAL A 39 -1.56 20.08 15.48
CA VAL A 39 -2.24 21.36 15.24
C VAL A 39 -1.95 21.79 13.81
N LEU A 40 -3.00 21.84 12.97
CA LEU A 40 -2.84 22.16 11.56
C LEU A 40 -2.53 23.65 11.40
N PHE A 41 -1.31 23.98 10.99
CA PHE A 41 -0.95 25.34 10.59
C PHE A 41 -1.54 25.63 9.21
N THR A 42 -2.80 26.08 9.16
CA THR A 42 -3.36 26.67 7.95
C THR A 42 -2.82 28.08 7.80
N LEU A 43 -2.30 28.42 6.61
CA LEU A 43 -2.03 29.81 6.26
C LEU A 43 -3.32 30.62 6.45
N PRO A 44 -3.27 31.80 7.11
CA PRO A 44 -4.44 32.63 7.31
C PRO A 44 -5.07 32.99 5.96
N ASP A 45 -6.38 32.78 5.84
CA ASP A 45 -7.13 33.17 4.65
C ASP A 45 -7.58 34.63 4.77
N SER A 46 -7.48 35.40 3.69
CA SER A 46 -7.83 36.82 3.68
C SER A 46 -8.58 37.19 2.42
N ALA A 47 -9.64 37.96 2.60
CA ALA A 47 -10.43 38.54 1.52
C ALA A 47 -10.67 40.03 1.79
N SER A 48 -10.82 40.82 0.75
CA SER A 48 -11.14 42.25 0.87
C SER A 48 -11.97 42.75 -0.31
N ILE A 49 -12.78 43.77 -0.03
CA ILE A 49 -13.54 44.49 -1.05
C ILE A 49 -13.32 45.99 -0.82
N VAL A 50 -13.04 46.70 -1.91
CA VAL A 50 -12.93 48.15 -1.94
C VAL A 50 -13.95 48.63 -2.95
N ALA A 51 -14.87 49.47 -2.50
CA ALA A 51 -15.96 49.95 -3.33
C ALA A 51 -16.24 51.43 -3.07
N LEU A 52 -16.71 52.11 -4.11
CA LEU A 52 -17.17 53.48 -4.07
C LEU A 52 -18.68 53.49 -3.82
N ILE A 53 -19.07 54.12 -2.72
CA ILE A 53 -20.48 54.37 -2.38
C ILE A 53 -20.76 55.83 -2.69
N ARG A 54 -21.84 56.09 -3.45
CA ARG A 54 -22.29 57.43 -3.81
C ARG A 54 -23.69 57.65 -3.26
N CYS A 55 -24.06 58.92 -3.10
CA CYS A 55 -25.42 59.33 -2.80
C CYS A 55 -26.08 59.92 -4.04
N ASP A 56 -27.36 59.65 -4.23
CA ASP A 56 -28.18 60.36 -5.21
C ASP A 56 -28.65 61.73 -4.68
N SER A 57 -29.42 62.45 -5.49
CA SER A 57 -30.01 63.73 -5.11
C SER A 57 -31.09 63.64 -4.03
N LEU A 58 -31.66 62.46 -3.80
CA LEU A 58 -32.66 62.19 -2.77
C LEU A 58 -32.00 61.76 -1.45
N GLY A 59 -30.67 61.67 -1.40
CA GLY A 59 -29.90 61.26 -0.24
C GLY A 59 -29.79 59.74 -0.07
N ASN A 60 -30.17 58.95 -1.08
CA ASN A 60 -30.03 57.49 -1.02
C ASN A 60 -28.60 57.07 -1.38
N ALA A 61 -27.99 56.27 -0.52
CA ALA A 61 -26.70 55.68 -0.77
C ALA A 61 -26.85 54.45 -1.67
N TYR A 62 -26.00 54.35 -2.69
CA TYR A 62 -25.92 53.18 -3.57
C TYR A 62 -24.47 52.82 -3.87
N LEU A 63 -24.27 51.54 -4.18
CA LEU A 63 -22.98 51.02 -4.63
C LEU A 63 -22.73 51.51 -6.06
N SER A 64 -21.73 52.37 -6.25
CA SER A 64 -21.42 52.90 -7.57
C SER A 64 -20.40 52.06 -8.34
N GLU A 65 -19.35 51.59 -7.67
CA GLU A 65 -18.27 50.85 -8.31
C GLU A 65 -17.55 49.95 -7.30
N ILE A 66 -17.06 48.79 -7.75
CA ILE A 66 -16.13 47.96 -6.99
C ILE A 66 -14.73 48.18 -7.57
N ALA A 67 -13.93 48.99 -6.89
CA ALA A 67 -12.58 49.34 -7.33
C ALA A 67 -11.58 48.17 -7.17
N LYS A 68 -11.77 47.33 -6.15
CA LYS A 68 -10.91 46.16 -5.94
C LYS A 68 -11.67 45.05 -5.22
N LEU A 69 -11.51 43.83 -5.71
CA LEU A 69 -12.02 42.62 -5.08
C LEU A 69 -10.88 41.61 -4.93
N LYS A 70 -10.55 41.25 -3.69
CA LYS A 70 -9.64 40.15 -3.36
C LYS A 70 -10.44 39.05 -2.70
N THR A 71 -10.56 37.91 -3.37
CA THR A 71 -11.16 36.71 -2.79
C THR A 71 -10.11 35.91 -2.03
N GLY A 72 -10.52 35.34 -0.89
CA GLY A 72 -9.74 34.35 -0.18
C GLY A 72 -9.83 32.98 -0.86
N ARG A 73 -9.16 32.00 -0.26
CA ARG A 73 -9.14 30.60 -0.70
C ARG A 73 -10.46 29.90 -0.39
N ALA A 74 -11.05 30.18 0.77
CA ALA A 74 -12.33 29.66 1.25
C ALA A 74 -13.31 30.78 1.65
N VAL A 75 -12.82 32.01 1.75
CA VAL A 75 -13.57 33.18 2.20
C VAL A 75 -13.96 34.07 1.01
N ARG A 76 -15.25 34.41 0.91
CA ARG A 76 -15.77 35.32 -0.14
C ARG A 76 -16.42 36.55 0.50
N PRO A 77 -15.90 37.77 0.23
CA PRO A 77 -16.46 39.01 0.77
C PRO A 77 -17.67 39.44 -0.07
N SER A 78 -18.64 40.05 0.59
CA SER A 78 -19.88 40.55 0.00
C SER A 78 -20.19 41.93 0.58
N LEU A 79 -20.61 42.85 -0.28
CA LEU A 79 -21.05 44.19 0.10
C LEU A 79 -22.42 44.43 -0.50
N THR A 80 -23.39 44.75 0.36
CA THR A 80 -24.74 45.13 -0.06
C THR A 80 -25.06 46.50 0.53
N VAL A 81 -25.63 47.39 -0.27
CA VAL A 81 -26.17 48.67 0.23
C VAL A 81 -27.69 48.59 0.18
N LYS A 82 -28.34 48.70 1.33
CA LYS A 82 -29.80 48.66 1.46
C LYS A 82 -30.26 49.62 2.54
N ASP A 83 -31.32 50.39 2.29
CA ASP A 83 -31.91 51.33 3.24
C ASP A 83 -30.86 52.31 3.83
N ASN A 84 -29.97 52.84 2.97
CA ASN A 84 -28.85 53.70 3.34
C ASN A 84 -27.84 53.09 4.33
N LYS A 85 -27.78 51.77 4.41
CA LYS A 85 -26.82 51.02 5.23
C LYS A 85 -25.95 50.15 4.33
N ALA A 86 -24.63 50.25 4.54
CA ALA A 86 -23.67 49.34 3.93
C ALA A 86 -23.51 48.11 4.84
N ILE A 87 -23.85 46.93 4.30
CA ILE A 87 -23.75 45.64 4.97
C ILE A 87 -22.55 44.92 4.37
N PHE A 88 -21.57 44.63 5.23
CA PHE A 88 -20.36 43.90 4.88
C PHE A 88 -20.48 42.49 5.44
N ASP A 89 -20.56 41.51 4.54
CA ASP A 89 -20.67 40.11 4.88
C ASP A 89 -19.49 39.32 4.33
N CYS A 90 -19.17 38.20 4.98
CA CYS A 90 -18.10 37.33 4.55
C CYS A 90 -18.54 35.88 4.70
N LYS A 91 -18.82 35.21 3.58
CA LYS A 91 -19.28 33.81 3.61
C LYS A 91 -18.08 32.88 3.50
N VAL A 92 -18.08 31.86 4.35
CA VAL A 92 -17.07 30.80 4.38
C VAL A 92 -17.76 29.45 4.23
N ASP A 93 -17.28 28.64 3.30
CA ASP A 93 -17.72 27.25 3.15
C ASP A 93 -16.89 26.34 4.07
N SER A 94 -17.37 26.18 5.31
CA SER A 94 -16.70 25.37 6.32
C SER A 94 -16.58 23.90 5.92
N MET A 95 -17.55 23.36 5.18
CA MET A 95 -17.53 21.97 4.73
C MET A 95 -16.48 21.74 3.65
N ALA A 96 -16.38 22.64 2.67
CA ALA A 96 -15.34 22.56 1.65
C ALA A 96 -13.93 22.69 2.26
N VAL A 97 -13.76 23.55 3.28
CA VAL A 97 -12.51 23.65 4.03
C VAL A 97 -12.17 22.32 4.72
N TYR A 98 -13.13 21.72 5.42
CA TYR A 98 -12.96 20.44 6.09
C TYR A 98 -12.58 19.31 5.12
N LEU A 99 -13.32 19.16 4.03
CA LEU A 99 -13.08 18.10 3.04
C LEU A 99 -11.72 18.25 2.35
N ASN A 100 -11.28 19.48 2.07
CA ASN A 100 -9.96 19.74 1.48
C ASN A 100 -8.84 19.38 2.48
N MET A 101 -9.05 19.65 3.77
CA MET A 101 -8.14 19.18 4.82
C MET A 101 -8.10 17.65 4.86
N TYR A 102 -9.26 17.00 4.92
CA TYR A 102 -9.37 15.54 4.98
C TYR A 102 -8.67 14.82 3.80
N ARG A 103 -8.92 15.26 2.57
CA ARG A 103 -8.30 14.66 1.36
C ARG A 103 -6.78 14.75 1.35
N ARG A 104 -6.19 15.83 1.88
CA ARG A 104 -4.73 15.95 1.99
C ARG A 104 -4.13 14.85 2.86
N PHE A 105 -4.84 14.43 3.91
CA PHE A 105 -4.40 13.33 4.76
C PHE A 105 -4.49 11.97 4.05
N GLU A 106 -5.57 11.73 3.31
CA GLU A 106 -5.74 10.48 2.55
C GLU A 106 -4.63 10.32 1.49
N SER A 107 -4.26 11.40 0.80
CA SER A 107 -3.20 11.38 -0.23
C SER A 107 -1.78 11.07 0.29
N GLN A 108 -1.52 11.21 1.60
CA GLN A 108 -0.22 10.86 2.20
C GLN A 108 -0.17 9.43 2.74
N THR A 109 -1.25 8.67 2.60
CA THR A 109 -1.32 7.28 3.03
C THR A 109 -0.74 6.40 1.92
N ASP A 110 0.59 6.39 1.79
CA ASP A 110 1.28 5.44 0.92
C ASP A 110 1.06 4.02 1.45
N THR A 111 0.20 3.28 0.75
CA THR A 111 -0.13 1.90 1.08
C THR A 111 1.05 1.02 0.67
N THR A 112 2.07 0.95 1.52
CA THR A 112 3.22 0.07 1.28
C THR A 112 2.79 -1.38 1.54
N SER A 113 2.37 -2.09 0.51
CA SER A 113 2.13 -3.53 0.61
C SER A 113 3.46 -4.28 0.70
N VAL A 114 3.91 -4.59 1.92
CA VAL A 114 5.10 -5.40 2.13
C VAL A 114 4.78 -6.88 1.86
N ILE A 115 5.14 -7.37 0.68
CA ILE A 115 5.04 -8.81 0.36
C ILE A 115 6.16 -9.55 1.09
N ARG A 116 5.84 -10.30 2.16
CA ARG A 116 6.80 -11.21 2.80
C ARG A 116 6.72 -12.60 2.18
N PHE A 117 7.81 -13.04 1.56
CA PHE A 117 7.99 -14.44 1.16
C PHE A 117 8.42 -15.23 2.40
N ILE A 118 7.57 -16.16 2.85
CA ILE A 118 7.91 -17.07 3.95
C ILE A 118 8.34 -18.40 3.34
N GLU A 119 9.60 -18.79 3.56
CA GLU A 119 10.09 -20.11 3.18
C GLU A 119 9.40 -21.17 4.05
N LYS A 120 8.59 -22.02 3.41
CA LYS A 120 7.93 -23.14 4.10
C LYS A 120 8.95 -24.26 4.30
N LYS A 121 9.34 -24.51 5.55
CA LYS A 121 10.16 -25.67 5.91
C LYS A 121 9.36 -26.96 5.61
N PRO A 122 9.96 -27.99 4.97
CA PRO A 122 9.25 -29.23 4.64
C PRO A 122 8.73 -29.91 5.91
N GLY A 123 7.56 -30.55 5.76
CA GLY A 123 6.87 -31.17 6.88
C GLY A 123 7.65 -32.36 7.45
N LEU A 124 7.39 -32.69 8.72
CA LEU A 124 7.99 -33.86 9.38
C LEU A 124 7.75 -35.15 8.57
N LEU A 125 6.52 -35.32 8.06
CA LEU A 125 6.08 -36.48 7.28
C LEU A 125 6.81 -36.59 5.93
N GLU A 126 7.03 -35.48 5.24
CA GLU A 126 7.79 -35.45 3.98
C GLU A 126 9.24 -35.91 4.20
N ARG A 127 9.86 -35.49 5.33
CA ARG A 127 11.22 -35.93 5.70
C ARG A 127 11.29 -37.43 6.02
N PHE A 128 10.23 -38.00 6.61
CA PHE A 128 10.15 -39.44 6.88
C PHE A 128 10.01 -40.27 5.59
N VAL A 129 9.18 -39.82 4.65
CA VAL A 129 8.99 -40.50 3.35
C VAL A 129 10.31 -40.50 2.56
N ASP A 130 11.02 -39.37 2.55
CA ASP A 130 12.34 -39.28 1.92
C ASP A 130 13.37 -40.20 2.58
N GLY A 131 13.38 -40.30 3.91
CA GLY A 131 14.26 -41.20 4.65
C GLY A 131 13.98 -42.68 4.36
N PHE A 132 12.71 -43.08 4.30
CA PHE A 132 12.32 -44.46 4.02
C PHE A 132 12.71 -44.90 2.61
N LEU A 133 12.55 -44.01 1.62
CA LEU A 133 12.96 -44.27 0.24
C LEU A 133 14.46 -44.56 0.14
N LEU A 134 15.31 -43.78 0.81
CA LEU A 134 16.76 -44.00 0.82
C LEU A 134 17.15 -45.34 1.45
N ILE A 135 16.52 -45.72 2.55
CA ILE A 135 16.77 -47.00 3.22
C ILE A 135 16.36 -48.17 2.32
N SER A 136 15.19 -48.08 1.66
CA SER A 136 14.69 -49.13 0.77
C SER A 136 15.60 -49.35 -0.46
N LEU A 137 16.12 -48.28 -1.05
CA LEU A 137 17.07 -48.34 -2.17
C LEU A 137 18.41 -48.93 -1.73
N GLY A 138 18.92 -48.55 -0.56
CA GLY A 138 20.14 -49.14 0.01
C GLY A 138 20.01 -50.65 0.25
N ALA A 139 18.86 -51.10 0.77
CA ALA A 139 18.59 -52.52 0.99
C ALA A 139 18.53 -53.32 -0.32
N LEU A 140 17.91 -52.76 -1.38
CA LEU A 140 17.87 -53.39 -2.70
C LEU A 140 19.26 -53.54 -3.32
N VAL A 141 20.08 -52.49 -3.27
CA VAL A 141 21.46 -52.54 -3.78
C VAL A 141 22.30 -53.55 -2.98
N GLY A 142 22.17 -53.55 -1.65
CA GLY A 142 22.85 -54.52 -0.79
C GLY A 142 22.46 -55.97 -1.13
N SER A 143 21.17 -56.24 -1.31
CA SER A 143 20.65 -57.56 -1.69
C SER A 143 21.19 -58.04 -3.05
N ILE A 144 21.25 -57.15 -4.04
CA ILE A 144 21.80 -57.45 -5.38
C ILE A 144 23.30 -57.78 -5.30
N ILE A 145 24.08 -57.04 -4.49
CA ILE A 145 25.51 -57.32 -4.27
C ILE A 145 25.69 -58.68 -3.60
N LEU A 146 24.87 -59.00 -2.59
CA LEU A 146 24.92 -60.27 -1.87
C LEU A 146 24.59 -61.46 -2.79
N LEU A 147 23.55 -61.32 -3.62
CA LEU A 147 23.19 -62.30 -4.65
C LEU A 147 24.30 -62.48 -5.70
N LEU A 148 25.00 -61.41 -6.08
CA LEU A 148 26.12 -61.48 -7.04
C LEU A 148 27.36 -62.14 -6.44
N LEU A 149 27.62 -61.97 -5.14
CA LEU A 149 28.70 -62.65 -4.42
C LEU A 149 28.39 -64.14 -4.24
N TRP A 150 27.15 -64.48 -3.93
CA TRP A 150 26.72 -65.87 -3.76
C TRP A 150 26.78 -66.68 -5.05
N ARG A 151 26.48 -66.05 -6.20
CA ARG A 151 26.50 -66.70 -7.52
C ARG A 151 27.91 -66.92 -8.10
N LYS A 152 28.94 -66.44 -7.41
CA LYS A 152 30.36 -66.52 -7.84
C LYS A 152 31.15 -67.59 -7.08
N LYS A 153 30.50 -68.31 -6.16
CA LYS A 153 31.01 -69.50 -5.48
C LYS A 153 30.35 -70.73 -6.10
#